data_AF-A0A656K4C4-F1
#
_entry.id   AF-A0A656K4C4-F1
#
_cell.length_a   1.000
_cell.length_b   1.000
_cell.length_c   1.000
_cell.angle_alpha   90.00
_cell.angle_beta   90.00
_cell.angle_gamma   90.00
#
_symmetry.space_group_name_H-M   'P 1'
#
loop_
_entity.id
_entity.type
_entity.pdbx_description
1 polymer ?
#
loop_
_entity_poly.entity_id
_entity_poly.type
_entity_poly.pdbx_seq_one_letter_code
_entity_poly.pdbx_strand_id
1 'polypeptide(L)'
;AVGFVVDDAIVVVENIHRHLEAGQGMREAAIKGSGEIGFTVVSISFSLVAAFIPLLFMGGVVGRLFKEFALTATATILISVVVSLTLAPTLAAL
;
A
#
# COMPACT_ATOMS: atom_id res chain seq x y z
N ALA A 1 1.81 10.66 5.60
CA ALA A 1 0.71 10.16 4.73
C ALA A 1 1.22 9.90 3.33
N VAL A 2 1.77 10.89 2.62
CA VAL A 2 2.31 10.74 1.25
C VAL A 2 3.31 9.60 1.11
N GLY A 3 4.23 9.42 2.07
CA GLY A 3 5.24 8.36 2.01
C GLY A 3 4.66 6.96 1.86
N PHE A 4 3.62 6.58 2.63
CA PHE A 4 3.00 5.24 2.53
C PHE A 4 2.32 5.02 1.18
N VAL A 5 1.66 6.05 0.64
CA VAL A 5 1.00 5.96 -0.67
C VAL A 5 2.01 5.72 -1.78
N VAL A 6 3.13 6.43 -1.71
CA VAL A 6 4.18 6.34 -2.73
C VAL A 6 4.97 5.04 -2.59
N ASP A 7 5.22 4.57 -1.37
CA ASP A 7 5.99 3.35 -1.10
C ASP A 7 5.30 2.10 -1.67
N ASP A 8 4.01 1.88 -1.37
CA ASP A 8 3.26 0.73 -1.91
C ASP A 8 3.25 0.73 -3.45
N ALA A 9 3.09 1.92 -4.05
CA ALA A 9 3.08 2.06 -5.50
C ALA A 9 4.46 1.79 -6.12
N ILE A 10 5.54 2.25 -5.49
CA ILE A 10 6.91 1.99 -5.93
C ILE A 10 7.19 0.49 -5.92
N VAL A 11 6.88 -0.20 -4.82
CA VAL A 11 7.11 -1.65 -4.71
C VAL A 11 6.37 -2.40 -5.83
N VAL A 12 5.14 -2.00 -6.14
CA VAL A 12 4.36 -2.60 -7.24
C VAL A 12 5.00 -2.36 -8.60
N VAL A 13 5.32 -1.10 -8.90
CA VAL A 13 5.91 -0.73 -10.19
C VAL A 13 7.29 -1.35 -10.38
N GLU A 14 8.12 -1.40 -9.34
CA GLU A 14 9.46 -2.00 -9.40
C GLU A 14 9.39 -3.51 -9.68
N ASN A 15 8.44 -4.21 -9.06
CA ASN A 15 8.23 -5.64 -9.34
C ASN A 15 7.75 -5.88 -10.77
N ILE A 16 6.86 -5.05 -11.29
CA ILE A 16 6.41 -5.10 -12.69
C ILE A 16 7.58 -4.80 -13.63
N HIS A 17 8.37 -3.77 -13.33
CA HIS A 17 9.52 -3.37 -14.12
C HIS A 17 10.56 -4.49 -14.21
N ARG A 18 10.84 -5.18 -13.11
CA ARG A 18 11.72 -6.36 -13.09
C ARG A 18 11.24 -7.46 -14.05
N HIS A 19 9.93 -7.66 -14.18
CA HIS A 19 9.37 -8.64 -15.12
C HIS A 19 9.46 -8.19 -16.58
N LEU A 20 9.33 -6.89 -16.84
CA LEU A 20 9.56 -6.30 -18.16
C LEU A 20 11.02 -6.49 -18.60
N GLU A 21 11.97 -6.24 -17.71
CA GLU A 21 13.40 -6.46 -17.97
C GLU A 21 13.74 -7.95 -18.21
N ALA A 22 12.99 -8.86 -17.60
CA ALA A 22 13.07 -10.30 -17.86
C ALA A 22 12.46 -10.72 -19.22
N GLY A 23 11.98 -9.77 -20.03
CA GLY A 23 11.45 -10.01 -21.38
C GLY A 23 9.97 -10.37 -21.45
N GLN A 24 9.21 -10.23 -20.35
CA GLN A 24 7.76 -10.45 -20.37
C GLN A 24 7.03 -9.28 -21.04
N GLY A 25 5.91 -9.58 -21.71
CA GLY A 25 5.05 -8.53 -22.29
C GLY A 25 4.38 -7.68 -21.20
N MET A 26 4.05 -6.42 -21.50
CA MET A 26 3.54 -5.45 -20.52
C MET A 26 2.38 -5.98 -19.66
N ARG A 27 1.39 -6.58 -20.31
CA ARG A 27 0.24 -7.18 -19.62
C ARG A 27 0.62 -8.35 -18.71
N GLU A 28 1.54 -9.21 -19.15
CA GLU A 28 1.97 -10.35 -18.36
C GLU A 28 2.80 -9.91 -17.16
N ALA A 29 3.72 -8.98 -17.37
CA ALA A 29 4.54 -8.38 -16.33
C ALA A 29 3.68 -7.67 -15.27
N ALA A 30 2.63 -6.95 -15.68
CA ALA A 30 1.71 -6.27 -14.76
C ALA A 30 0.94 -7.26 -13.88
N ILE A 31 0.44 -8.36 -14.45
CA ILE A 31 -0.34 -9.38 -13.75
C ILE A 31 0.55 -10.19 -12.80
N LYS A 32 1.67 -10.74 -13.30
CA LYS A 32 2.62 -11.50 -12.46
C LYS A 32 3.24 -10.61 -11.41
N GLY A 33 3.73 -9.45 -11.83
CA GLY A 33 4.36 -8.46 -10.97
C GLY A 33 3.46 -8.07 -9.81
N SER A 34 2.19 -7.77 -10.04
CA SER A 34 1.28 -7.39 -8.94
C SER A 34 0.83 -8.59 -8.09
N GLY A 35 0.68 -9.76 -8.68
CA GLY A 35 0.25 -10.97 -7.98
C GLY A 35 1.25 -11.48 -6.94
N GLU A 36 2.56 -11.37 -7.21
CA GLU A 36 3.61 -11.85 -6.30
C GLU A 36 3.70 -11.05 -5.00
N ILE A 37 3.52 -9.73 -5.10
CA ILE A 37 3.70 -8.79 -3.99
C ILE A 37 2.38 -8.32 -3.39
N GLY A 38 1.24 -8.56 -4.05
CA GLY A 38 -0.07 -8.13 -3.55
C GLY A 38 -0.37 -8.62 -2.13
N PHE A 39 -0.07 -9.88 -1.83
CA PHE A 39 -0.23 -10.42 -0.48
C PHE A 39 0.72 -9.75 0.54
N THR A 40 1.95 -9.49 0.14
CA THR A 40 2.97 -8.83 0.97
C THR A 40 2.55 -7.41 1.32
N VAL A 41 2.12 -6.62 0.34
CA VAL A 41 1.64 -5.24 0.53
C VAL A 41 0.46 -5.23 1.50
N VAL A 42 -0.58 -6.04 1.23
CA VAL A 42 -1.76 -6.14 2.12
C VAL A 42 -1.36 -6.50 3.55
N SER A 43 -0.45 -7.46 3.73
CA SER A 43 0.00 -7.92 5.05
C SER A 43 0.75 -6.84 5.83
N ILE A 44 1.64 -6.11 5.17
CA ILE A 44 2.39 -4.98 5.78
C ILE A 44 1.41 -3.87 6.16
N SER A 45 0.50 -3.49 5.26
CA SER A 45 -0.49 -2.46 5.52
C SER A 45 -1.39 -2.81 6.70
N PHE A 46 -1.85 -4.06 6.80
CA PHE A 46 -2.65 -4.51 7.94
C PHE A 46 -1.86 -4.49 9.25
N SER A 47 -0.58 -4.89 9.22
CA SER A 47 0.32 -4.83 10.37
C SER A 47 0.53 -3.38 10.84
N LEU A 48 0.67 -2.45 9.90
CA LEU A 48 0.82 -1.03 10.19
C LEU A 48 -0.47 -0.44 10.79
N VAL A 49 -1.63 -0.81 10.26
CA VAL A 49 -2.93 -0.44 10.86
C VAL A 49 -3.04 -0.98 12.28
N ALA A 50 -2.61 -2.22 12.51
CA ALA A 50 -2.61 -2.83 13.85
C ALA A 50 -1.70 -2.08 14.84
N ALA A 51 -0.59 -1.51 14.38
CA ALA A 51 0.30 -0.69 15.22
C ALA A 51 -0.39 0.58 15.76
N PHE A 52 -1.48 1.05 15.13
CA PHE A 52 -2.26 2.18 15.62
C PHE A 52 -3.34 1.81 16.65
N ILE A 53 -3.64 0.52 16.85
CA ILE A 53 -4.66 0.05 17.81
C ILE A 53 -4.45 0.60 19.23
N PRO A 54 -3.23 0.63 19.80
CA PRO A 54 -3.00 1.15 21.15
C PRO A 54 -3.45 2.61 21.33
N LEU A 55 -3.37 3.43 20.27
CA LEU A 55 -3.76 4.84 20.31
C LEU A 55 -5.27 5.02 20.50
N LEU A 56 -6.08 4.04 20.11
CA LEU A 56 -7.54 4.05 20.32
C LEU A 56 -7.91 3.89 21.81
N PHE A 57 -7.02 3.29 22.60
CA PHE A 57 -7.21 3.09 24.05
C PHE A 57 -6.64 4.24 24.88
N MET A 58 -5.96 5.21 24.27
CA MET A 58 -5.42 6.37 24.98
C MET A 58 -6.53 7.38 25.32
N GLY A 59 -6.64 7.72 26.61
CA GLY A 59 -7.56 8.74 27.10
C GLY A 59 -7.00 10.16 27.08
N GLY A 60 -7.84 11.13 27.48
CA GLY A 60 -7.44 12.53 27.66
C GLY A 60 -7.36 13.35 26.36
N VAL A 61 -6.77 14.55 26.46
CA VAL A 61 -6.61 15.47 25.32
C VAL A 61 -5.61 14.91 24.31
N VAL A 62 -4.51 14.34 24.79
CA VAL A 62 -3.47 13.71 23.97
C VAL A 62 -4.06 12.53 23.17
N GLY A 63 -4.87 11.68 23.80
CA GLY A 63 -5.54 10.57 23.11
C GLY A 63 -6.45 11.01 21.97
N ARG A 64 -7.18 12.12 22.11
CA ARG A 64 -8.03 12.65 21.02
C ARG A 64 -7.22 13.07 19.79
N LEU A 65 -6.12 13.79 19.98
CA LEU A 65 -5.22 14.21 18.91
C LEU A 65 -4.60 13.01 18.18
N PHE A 66 -4.11 12.02 18.92
CA PHE A 66 -3.53 10.81 18.33
C PHE A 66 -4.57 9.92 17.65
N LYS A 67 -5.81 9.87 18.15
CA LYS A 67 -6.89 9.11 17.52
C LYS A 67 -7.28 9.69 16.16
N GLU A 68 -7.37 11.02 16.04
CA GLU A 68 -7.62 11.67 14.75
C GLU A 68 -6.48 11.41 13.74
N PHE A 69 -5.23 11.50 14.20
CA PHE A 69 -4.07 11.17 13.39
C PHE A 69 -4.07 9.69 12.95
N ALA A 70 -4.31 8.77 13.87
CA ALA A 70 -4.35 7.33 13.62
C ALA A 70 -5.44 6.96 12.59
N LEU A 71 -6.62 7.57 12.71
CA LEU A 71 -7.72 7.36 11.76
C LEU A 71 -7.33 7.84 10.35
N THR A 72 -6.75 9.03 10.25
CA THR A 72 -6.32 9.60 8.96
C THR A 72 -5.22 8.77 8.31
N ALA A 73 -4.23 8.32 9.10
CA ALA A 73 -3.15 7.45 8.62
C ALA A 73 -3.70 6.10 8.15
N THR A 74 -4.55 5.47 8.96
CA THR A 74 -5.20 4.18 8.62
C THR A 74 -6.00 4.30 7.33
N ALA A 75 -6.86 5.32 7.20
CA ALA A 75 -7.62 5.54 5.98
C ALA A 75 -6.72 5.75 4.75
N THR A 76 -5.62 6.49 4.91
CA THR A 76 -4.65 6.71 3.83
C THR A 76 -3.98 5.39 3.40
N ILE A 77 -3.58 4.55 4.36
CA ILE A 77 -2.96 3.24 4.07
C ILE A 77 -3.95 2.33 3.33
N LEU A 78 -5.21 2.28 3.75
CA LEU A 78 -6.21 1.46 3.07
C LEU A 78 -6.46 1.93 1.63
N ILE A 79 -6.55 3.24 1.42
CA ILE A 79 -6.69 3.82 0.07
C ILE A 79 -5.43 3.52 -0.76
N SER A 80 -4.23 3.63 -0.17
CA SER A 80 -2.97 3.30 -0.82
C SER A 80 -2.96 1.89 -1.39
N VAL A 81 -3.29 0.88 -0.58
CA VAL A 81 -3.32 -0.52 -1.01
C VAL A 81 -4.24 -0.72 -2.20
N VAL A 82 -5.44 -0.13 -2.16
CA VAL A 82 -6.39 -0.22 -3.27
C VAL A 82 -5.79 0.40 -4.52
N VAL A 83 -5.31 1.63 -4.45
CA VAL A 83 -4.75 2.36 -5.60
C VAL A 83 -3.52 1.63 -6.18
N SER A 84 -2.61 1.17 -5.33
CA SER A 84 -1.37 0.51 -5.77
C SER A 84 -1.62 -0.85 -6.39
N LEU A 85 -2.59 -1.63 -5.91
CA LEU A 85 -2.88 -2.96 -6.47
C LEU A 85 -3.89 -2.94 -7.61
N THR A 86 -4.62 -1.83 -7.83
CA THR A 86 -5.54 -1.71 -8.97
C THR A 86 -5.01 -0.75 -10.03
N LEU A 87 -4.73 0.50 -9.68
CA LEU A 87 -4.42 1.54 -10.65
C LEU A 87 -3.00 1.37 -11.20
N ALA A 88 -1.98 1.16 -10.36
CA ALA A 88 -0.60 1.00 -10.83
C ALA A 88 -0.45 -0.14 -11.86
N PRO A 89 -0.96 -1.38 -11.63
CA PRO A 89 -0.90 -2.43 -12.65
C PRO A 89 -1.66 -2.10 -13.92
N THR A 90 -2.85 -1.48 -13.82
CA THR A 90 -3.61 -1.13 -15.02
C THR A 90 -2.90 -0.11 -15.88
N LEU A 91 -2.23 0.87 -15.26
CA LEU A 91 -1.44 1.87 -15.97
C LEU A 91 -0.16 1.27 -16.56
N ALA A 92 0.46 0.31 -15.89
CA ALA A 92 1.65 -0.38 -16.41
C ALA A 92 1.32 -1.40 -17.51
N ALA A 93 0.04 -1.82 -17.63
CA ALA A 93 -0.44 -2.76 -18.63
C ALA A 93 -0.97 -2.09 -19.92
N LEU A 94 -1.15 -0.75 -19.90
CA LEU A 94 -1.55 0.09 -21.03
C LEU A 94 -0.33 0.50 -21.87
#